data_AF-A0AA91EJU1-F1
#
_entry.id   AF-A0AA91EJU1-F1
#
_cell.length_a   1.000
_cell.length_b   1.000
_cell.length_c   1.000
_cell.angle_alpha   90.00
_cell.angle_beta   90.00
_cell.angle_gamma   90.00
#
_symmetry.space_group_name_H-M   'P 1'
#
loop_
_entity.id
_entity.type
_entity.pdbx_description
1 polymer ?
#
loop_
_entity_poly.entity_id
_entity_poly.type
_entity_poly.pdbx_seq_one_letter_code
_entity_poly.pdbx_strand_id
1 'polypeptide(L)'
;MKKLRLDFYSQTPLTVAQQLIGCYLVREQEEGQIIGRINEVEAYDSAIDKASHAYGGKRTVRNEPLFQAGGIAHVYFIYGMHNCLNVVTGLADDATAVLIRGIEIVQGIDLAAQNRS
;
A
#
# COMPACT_ATOMS: atom_id res chain seq x y z
N MET A 1 9.75 9.01 14.09
CA MET A 1 9.07 9.33 12.80
C MET A 1 7.64 9.72 13.11
N LYS A 2 7.06 10.73 12.45
CA LYS A 2 5.66 11.13 12.70
C LYS A 2 4.74 10.33 11.80
N LYS A 3 3.70 9.69 12.37
CA LYS A 3 2.68 8.98 11.60
C LYS A 3 1.99 9.95 10.64
N LEU A 4 1.87 9.55 9.37
CA LEU A 4 1.10 10.29 8.37
C LEU A 4 -0.37 10.34 8.81
N ARG A 5 -0.98 11.51 8.67
CA ARG A 5 -2.38 11.71 9.03
C ARG A 5 -3.30 11.17 7.94
N LEU A 6 -4.58 10.94 8.27
CA LEU A 6 -5.53 10.35 7.34
C LEU A 6 -5.74 11.20 6.06
N ASP A 7 -5.70 12.53 6.20
CA ASP A 7 -5.84 13.49 5.09
C ASP A 7 -4.75 13.36 4.03
N PHE A 8 -3.59 12.79 4.38
CA PHE A 8 -2.56 12.44 3.40
C PHE A 8 -3.08 11.47 2.33
N TYR A 9 -3.91 10.50 2.72
CA TYR A 9 -4.37 9.44 1.82
C TYR A 9 -5.65 9.81 1.06
N SER A 10 -6.33 10.91 1.41
CA SER A 10 -7.54 11.38 0.73
C SER A 10 -7.27 12.10 -0.60
N GLN A 11 -6.03 12.07 -1.09
CA GLN A 11 -5.60 12.67 -2.36
C GLN A 11 -5.67 11.66 -3.52
N THR A 12 -5.40 12.11 -4.75
CA THR A 12 -5.35 11.21 -5.92
C THR A 12 -4.23 10.16 -5.79
N PRO A 13 -4.39 8.96 -6.38
CA PRO A 13 -3.39 7.88 -6.25
C PRO A 13 -2.02 8.32 -6.77
N LEU A 14 -1.96 9.11 -7.85
CA LEU A 14 -0.70 9.64 -8.38
C LEU A 14 0.01 10.59 -7.40
N THR A 15 -0.74 11.47 -6.74
CA THR A 15 -0.18 12.40 -5.74
C THR A 15 0.35 11.64 -4.53
N VAL A 16 -0.44 10.70 -4.01
CA VAL A 16 -0.04 9.86 -2.88
C VAL A 16 1.18 9.03 -3.23
N ALA A 17 1.23 8.42 -4.42
CA ALA A 17 2.38 7.65 -4.88
C ALA A 17 3.67 8.47 -4.88
N GLN A 18 3.64 9.68 -5.43
CA GLN A 18 4.80 10.57 -5.44
C GLN A 18 5.23 10.97 -4.02
N GLN A 19 4.28 11.29 -3.14
CA GLN A 19 4.57 11.71 -1.77
C GLN A 19 5.01 10.54 -0.86
N LEU A 20 4.65 9.30 -1.20
CA LEU A 20 5.09 8.10 -0.46
C LEU A 20 6.56 7.76 -0.69
N ILE A 21 7.16 8.17 -1.80
CA ILE A 21 8.60 7.97 -2.01
C ILE A 21 9.40 8.72 -0.94
N GLY A 22 10.28 8.00 -0.25
CA GLY A 22 11.07 8.51 0.87
C GLY A 22 10.35 8.45 2.22
N CYS A 23 9.05 8.14 2.27
CA CYS A 23 8.35 7.86 3.51
C CYS A 23 8.78 6.51 4.11
N TYR A 24 8.48 6.30 5.40
CA TYR A 24 8.86 5.09 6.12
C TYR A 24 7.65 4.19 6.38
N LEU A 25 7.75 2.93 5.98
CA LEU A 25 6.90 1.85 6.44
C LEU A 25 7.51 1.28 7.73
N VAL A 26 6.75 1.37 8.81
CA VAL A 26 7.17 0.93 10.15
C VAL A 26 6.32 -0.26 10.56
N ARG A 27 6.97 -1.37 10.90
CA ARG A 27 6.32 -2.56 11.46
C ARG A 27 6.86 -2.84 12.85
N GLU A 28 5.98 -2.81 13.84
CA GLU A 28 6.27 -3.16 15.22
C GLU A 28 5.89 -4.62 15.46
N GLN A 29 6.80 -5.39 16.06
CA GLN A 29 6.64 -6.80 16.41
C GLN A 29 7.21 -7.03 17.81
N GLU A 30 6.95 -8.19 18.40
CA GLU A 30 7.44 -8.53 19.75
C GLU A 30 8.97 -8.59 19.80
N GLU A 31 9.58 -9.08 18.72
CA GLU A 31 11.03 -9.24 18.58
C GLU A 31 11.75 -7.92 18.27
N GLY A 32 11.01 -6.88 17.90
CA GLY A 32 11.55 -5.56 17.60
C GLY A 32 10.84 -4.86 16.45
N GLN A 33 11.48 -3.80 15.95
CA GLN A 33 10.93 -2.93 14.92
C GLN A 33 11.70 -3.09 13.62
N ILE A 34 10.97 -3.28 12.52
CA ILE A 34 11.49 -3.21 11.16
C ILE A 34 11.03 -1.88 10.55
N ILE A 35 11.98 -1.11 10.03
CA ILE A 35 11.69 0.14 9.34
C ILE A 35 12.28 0.10 7.94
N GLY A 36 11.42 0.30 6.95
CA GLY A 36 11.82 0.43 5.54
C GLY A 36 11.47 1.80 4.98
N ARG A 37 12.40 2.43 4.27
CA ARG A 37 12.14 3.61 3.44
C ARG A 37 11.57 3.17 2.11
N ILE A 38 10.38 3.66 1.75
CA ILE A 38 9.73 3.35 0.47
C ILE A 38 10.51 4.00 -0.66
N ASN A 39 10.92 3.20 -1.65
CA ASN A 39 11.69 3.67 -2.81
C ASN A 39 11.06 3.31 -4.17
N GLU A 40 10.03 2.46 -4.18
CA GLU A 40 9.29 2.11 -5.39
C GLU A 40 7.81 1.87 -5.06
N VAL A 41 6.93 2.50 -5.84
CA VAL A 41 5.47 2.37 -5.73
C VAL A 41 4.81 2.35 -7.11
N GLU A 42 3.56 1.90 -7.17
CA GLU A 42 2.74 1.91 -8.40
C GLU A 42 1.33 2.41 -8.06
N ALA A 43 0.82 3.36 -8.83
CA ALA A 43 -0.51 3.95 -8.64
C ALA A 43 -1.53 3.25 -9.53
N TYR A 44 -2.69 2.90 -8.96
CA TYR A 44 -3.82 2.32 -9.67
C TYR A 44 -5.02 3.26 -9.62
N ASP A 45 -5.51 3.66 -10.80
CA ASP A 45 -6.57 4.67 -10.95
C ASP A 45 -7.91 4.04 -11.34
N SER A 46 -8.45 3.21 -10.42
CA SER A 46 -9.86 2.78 -10.45
C SER A 46 -10.34 2.17 -11.78
N ALA A 47 -11.53 2.59 -12.23
CA ALA A 47 -12.29 2.03 -13.33
C ALA A 47 -11.71 2.34 -14.70
N ILE A 48 -10.86 3.37 -14.83
CA ILE A 48 -10.21 3.71 -16.10
C ILE A 48 -8.94 2.90 -16.34
N ASP A 49 -8.34 2.37 -15.27
CA ASP A 49 -7.09 1.63 -15.32
C ASP A 49 -7.34 0.14 -15.57
N LYS A 50 -6.94 -0.35 -16.75
CA LYS A 50 -7.07 -1.76 -17.15
C LYS A 50 -6.25 -2.73 -16.30
N ALA A 51 -5.21 -2.25 -15.63
CA ALA A 51 -4.41 -3.07 -14.72
C ALA A 51 -5.03 -3.15 -13.31
N SER A 52 -5.96 -2.25 -12.98
CA SER A 52 -6.61 -2.22 -11.68
C SER A 52 -7.56 -3.41 -11.49
N HIS A 53 -7.59 -3.95 -10.28
CA HIS A 53 -8.62 -4.92 -9.88
C HIS A 53 -10.04 -4.35 -9.90
N ALA A 54 -10.19 -3.03 -9.93
CA ALA A 54 -11.46 -2.31 -10.01
C ALA A 54 -11.79 -1.81 -11.44
N TYR A 55 -11.04 -2.22 -12.46
CA TYR A 55 -11.29 -1.85 -13.85
C TYR A 55 -12.77 -2.03 -14.24
N GLY A 56 -13.35 -1.03 -14.90
CA GLY A 56 -14.77 -1.02 -15.27
C GLY A 56 -15.74 -0.96 -14.07
N GLY A 57 -15.28 -0.51 -12.90
CA GLY A 57 -16.08 -0.44 -11.68
C GLY A 57 -16.34 -1.81 -11.03
N LYS A 58 -15.50 -2.82 -11.33
CA LYS A 58 -15.69 -4.19 -10.83
C LYS A 58 -15.50 -4.24 -9.32
N ARG A 59 -16.56 -4.56 -8.58
CA ARG A 59 -16.55 -4.75 -7.12
C ARG A 59 -16.82 -6.20 -6.76
N THR A 60 -15.99 -6.74 -5.87
CA THR A 60 -15.98 -8.14 -5.42
C THR A 60 -15.57 -8.18 -3.96
N VAL A 61 -15.90 -9.26 -3.25
CA VAL A 61 -15.46 -9.45 -1.85
C VAL A 61 -13.95 -9.25 -1.67
N ARG A 62 -13.14 -9.66 -2.66
CA ARG A 62 -11.67 -9.58 -2.61
C ARG A 62 -11.12 -8.15 -2.69
N ASN A 63 -11.77 -7.28 -3.48
CA ASN A 63 -11.31 -5.91 -3.69
C ASN A 63 -12.20 -4.87 -2.97
N GLU A 64 -13.11 -5.32 -2.12
CA GLU A 64 -13.98 -4.48 -1.31
C GLU A 64 -13.23 -3.39 -0.53
N PRO A 65 -12.04 -3.64 0.06
CA PRO A 65 -11.30 -2.58 0.73
C PRO A 65 -10.91 -1.40 -0.17
N LEU A 66 -10.73 -1.61 -1.49
CA LEU A 66 -10.41 -0.53 -2.42
C LEU A 66 -11.52 0.53 -2.46
N PHE A 67 -12.78 0.15 -2.19
CA PHE A 67 -13.93 1.05 -2.22
C PHE A 67 -14.11 1.81 -0.90
N GLN A 68 -13.19 1.70 0.05
CA GLN A 68 -13.21 2.49 1.29
C GLN A 68 -12.48 3.83 1.10
N ALA A 69 -12.61 4.73 2.08
CA ALA A 69 -11.87 5.98 2.08
C ALA A 69 -10.36 5.76 2.22
N GLY A 70 -9.56 6.70 1.72
CA GLY A 70 -8.10 6.63 1.76
C GLY A 70 -7.52 6.38 3.16
N GLY A 71 -6.44 5.60 3.21
CA GLY A 71 -5.72 5.24 4.44
C GLY A 71 -5.95 3.81 4.93
N ILE A 72 -6.78 3.04 4.22
CA ILE A 72 -6.98 1.61 4.45
C ILE A 72 -5.86 0.81 3.79
N ALA A 73 -5.32 -0.18 4.50
CA ALA A 73 -4.40 -1.15 3.93
C ALA A 73 -5.19 -2.23 3.18
N HIS A 74 -4.97 -2.36 1.88
CA HIS A 74 -5.51 -3.46 1.07
C HIS A 74 -4.41 -4.45 0.76
N VAL A 75 -4.44 -5.58 1.46
CA VAL A 75 -3.50 -6.70 1.26
C VAL A 75 -4.23 -7.83 0.56
N TYR A 76 -3.68 -8.31 -0.55
CA TYR A 76 -4.26 -9.45 -1.26
C TYR A 76 -3.19 -10.50 -1.61
N PHE A 77 -3.65 -11.75 -1.71
CA PHE A 77 -2.84 -12.90 -2.04
C PHE A 77 -2.75 -13.12 -3.56
N ILE A 78 -1.54 -13.35 -4.06
CA ILE A 78 -1.23 -13.55 -5.48
C ILE A 78 -0.39 -14.83 -5.67
N TYR A 79 -0.59 -15.49 -6.81
CA TYR A 79 0.12 -16.72 -7.22
C TYR A 79 0.07 -17.88 -6.23
N GLY A 80 -0.85 -17.85 -5.25
CA GLY A 80 -0.94 -18.90 -4.24
C GLY A 80 0.21 -18.90 -3.23
N MET A 81 1.04 -17.85 -3.17
CA MET A 81 2.24 -17.83 -2.32
C MET A 81 2.72 -16.45 -1.83
N HIS A 82 2.24 -15.34 -2.42
CA HIS A 82 2.74 -14.00 -2.11
C HIS A 82 1.62 -13.03 -1.74
N ASN A 83 1.96 -11.98 -0.99
CA ASN A 83 1.03 -10.90 -0.65
C ASN A 83 1.51 -9.59 -1.25
N CYS A 84 0.56 -8.78 -1.74
CA CYS A 84 0.79 -7.42 -2.21
C CYS A 84 0.14 -6.43 -1.24
N LEU A 85 0.89 -5.44 -0.78
CA LEU A 85 0.41 -4.40 0.14
C LEU A 85 0.11 -3.11 -0.63
N ASN A 86 -1.15 -2.71 -0.60
CA ASN A 86 -1.61 -1.44 -1.15
C ASN A 86 -2.12 -0.54 -0.03
N VAL A 87 -2.03 0.76 -0.25
CA VAL A 87 -2.74 1.78 0.53
C VAL A 87 -3.82 2.37 -0.35
N VAL A 88 -5.07 2.30 0.13
CA VAL A 88 -6.23 2.90 -0.54
C VAL A 88 -6.11 4.43 -0.48
N THR A 89 -6.53 5.09 -1.55
CA THR A 89 -6.45 6.54 -1.71
C THR A 89 -7.79 7.14 -2.14
N GLY A 90 -7.91 8.46 -2.09
CA GLY A 90 -9.11 9.18 -2.52
C GLY A 90 -10.29 9.03 -1.56
N LEU A 91 -11.48 9.26 -2.10
CA LEU A 91 -12.75 9.16 -1.38
C LEU A 91 -13.29 7.72 -1.40
N ALA A 92 -14.30 7.46 -0.57
CA ALA A 92 -15.03 6.20 -0.63
C ALA A 92 -15.63 5.99 -2.02
N ASP A 93 -15.67 4.73 -2.45
CA ASP A 93 -16.10 4.27 -3.77
C ASP A 93 -15.22 4.70 -4.97
N ASP A 94 -14.15 5.50 -4.76
CA ASP A 94 -13.21 5.85 -5.83
C ASP A 94 -12.39 4.63 -6.30
N ALA A 95 -12.17 3.61 -5.47
CA ALA A 95 -11.40 2.41 -5.84
C ALA A 95 -9.97 2.67 -6.34
N THR A 96 -9.31 3.70 -5.80
CA THR A 96 -7.91 4.04 -6.11
C THR A 96 -6.96 3.56 -5.02
N ALA A 97 -5.74 3.19 -5.39
CA ALA A 97 -4.75 2.74 -4.42
C ALA A 97 -3.31 2.90 -4.95
N VAL A 98 -2.36 2.80 -4.02
CA VAL A 98 -0.92 2.75 -4.31
C VAL A 98 -0.34 1.45 -3.76
N LEU A 99 0.26 0.64 -4.64
CA LEU A 99 1.02 -0.55 -4.30
C LEU A 99 2.43 -0.17 -3.85
N ILE A 100 2.87 -0.70 -2.71
CA ILE A 100 4.27 -0.61 -2.28
C ILE A 100 5.05 -1.76 -2.92
N ARG A 101 6.06 -1.42 -3.73
CA ARG A 101 6.85 -2.39 -4.50
C ARG A 101 8.26 -2.59 -3.94
N GLY A 102 8.85 -1.51 -3.45
CA GLY A 102 10.23 -1.49 -2.98
C GLY A 102 10.37 -0.73 -1.68
N ILE A 103 11.14 -1.32 -0.77
CA ILE A 103 11.56 -0.71 0.49
C ILE A 103 13.04 -0.96 0.71
N GLU A 104 13.75 0.05 1.19
CA GLU A 104 15.11 -0.05 1.70
C GLU A 104 15.06 -0.16 3.22
N ILE A 105 15.50 -1.28 3.78
CA ILE A 105 15.48 -1.48 5.23
C ILE A 105 16.56 -0.59 5.88
N VAL A 106 16.12 0.31 6.74
CA VAL A 106 17.00 1.24 7.49
C VAL A 106 17.17 0.85 8.95
N GLN A 107 16.31 -0.04 9.46
CA GLN A 107 16.40 -0.59 10.82
C GLN A 107 15.77 -1.98 10.86
N GLY A 108 16.39 -2.92 11.59
CA GLY A 108 15.87 -4.28 11.75
C GLY A 108 16.19 -5.21 10.57
N ILE A 109 17.34 -5.05 9.91
CA ILE A 109 17.74 -5.84 8.74
C ILE A 109 17.79 -7.35 9.04
N ASP A 110 18.32 -7.75 10.20
CA ASP A 110 18.43 -9.16 10.57
C ASP A 110 17.04 -9.80 10.74
N LEU A 111 16.10 -9.09 11.41
CA LEU A 111 14.71 -9.54 11.52
C LEU A 111 14.03 -9.61 10.15
N ALA A 112 14.26 -8.61 9.29
CA ALA A 112 13.71 -8.60 7.94
C ALA A 112 14.24 -9.78 7.10
N ALA A 113 15.51 -10.17 7.26
CA ALA A 113 16.11 -11.30 6.58
C ALA A 113 15.55 -12.64 7.09
N GLN A 114 15.39 -12.81 8.40
CA GLN A 114 14.78 -14.00 9.02
C GLN A 114 13.36 -14.24 8.49
N ASN A 115 12.55 -13.19 8.34
CA ASN A 115 11.19 -13.26 7.79
C ASN A 115 11.12 -13.65 6.31
N ARG A 116 12.26 -13.80 5.63
CA ARG A 116 12.38 -14.12 4.20
C ARG A 116 13.22 -15.38 3.95
N SER A 117 13.63 -16.07 5.01
CA SER A 117 14.49 -17.27 4.96
C SER A 117 13.71 -18.54 4.66
#